data_AF-A0AAV8VRK3-F1
#
_entry.id   AF-A0AAV8VRK3-F1
#
_cell.length_a   1.000
_cell.length_b   1.000
_cell.length_c   1.000
_cell.angle_alpha   90.00
_cell.angle_beta   90.00
_cell.angle_gamma   90.00
#
_symmetry.space_group_name_H-M   'P 1'
#
loop_
_entity.id
_entity.type
_entity.pdbx_description
1 polymer ?
#
loop_
_entity_poly.entity_id
_entity_poly.type
_entity_poly.pdbx_seq_one_letter_code
_entity_poly.pdbx_strand_id
1 'polypeptide(L)'
;MKQLFNLSLAEQYNFNYETFSDVECIFHLYEKFGIEECIKNLDGVFAFCMIDVPNRKVLIGRDPYGVRPLFKVLSHNGVLGICSEAKGSLTAIQKQINGEHVKLEPFPPGTFEEYDLLENGKVKLVILMFIFKNLFLMIILAI
;
A
#
# COMPACT_ATOMS: atom_id res chain seq x y z
N MET A 1 9.50 -9.15 17.85
CA MET A 1 10.05 -7.92 17.24
C MET A 1 8.84 -7.04 16.93
N LYS A 2 8.49 -6.09 17.81
CA LYS A 2 7.28 -5.24 17.65
C LYS A 2 7.43 -4.42 16.36
N GLN A 3 6.48 -4.52 15.43
CA GLN A 3 6.40 -3.64 14.26
C GLN A 3 5.77 -2.36 14.79
N LEU A 4 6.56 -1.48 15.40
CA LEU A 4 6.04 -0.29 16.07
C LEU A 4 5.46 0.67 15.03
N PHE A 5 4.20 0.46 14.67
CA PHE A 5 3.30 1.57 14.44
C PHE A 5 2.93 2.09 15.82
N ASN A 6 3.11 3.38 15.97
CA ASN A 6 3.11 4.08 17.24
C ASN A 6 1.86 3.73 18.09
N LEU A 7 2.01 2.92 19.15
CA LEU A 7 0.93 2.56 20.08
C LEU A 7 0.22 3.80 20.67
N SER A 8 0.89 4.95 20.66
CA SER A 8 0.29 6.23 21.07
C SER A 8 -0.75 6.78 20.08
N LEU A 9 -0.82 6.30 18.83
CA LEU A 9 -1.86 6.72 17.88
C LEU A 9 -3.25 6.27 18.30
N ALA A 10 -3.35 5.07 18.88
CA ALA A 10 -4.61 4.56 19.42
C ALA A 10 -5.13 5.46 20.54
N GLU A 11 -4.24 5.87 21.46
CA GLU A 11 -4.57 6.78 22.55
C GLU A 11 -4.84 8.21 22.04
N GLN A 12 -4.00 8.72 21.14
CA GLN A 12 -4.10 10.06 20.56
C GLN A 12 -5.42 10.27 19.82
N TYR A 13 -5.86 9.28 19.06
CA TYR A 13 -7.08 9.37 18.25
C TYR A 13 -8.28 8.61 18.84
N ASN A 14 -8.09 8.01 20.03
CA ASN A 14 -9.07 7.21 20.77
C ASN A 14 -9.70 6.10 19.92
N PHE A 15 -8.87 5.29 19.29
CA PHE A 15 -9.30 4.16 18.48
C PHE A 15 -9.64 2.94 19.34
N ASN A 16 -10.75 2.29 19.03
CA ASN A 16 -11.17 1.06 19.68
C ASN A 16 -10.62 -0.12 18.89
N TYR A 17 -9.54 -0.73 19.38
CA TYR A 17 -8.91 -1.85 18.68
C TYR A 17 -9.64 -3.16 18.97
N GLU A 18 -9.86 -3.94 17.93
CA GLU A 18 -10.45 -5.28 18.01
C GLU A 18 -9.38 -6.38 18.17
N THR A 19 -8.21 -6.19 17.56
CA THR A 19 -7.21 -7.26 17.36
C THR A 19 -5.92 -7.05 18.15
N PHE A 20 -5.75 -5.88 18.80
CA PHE A 20 -4.50 -5.44 19.43
C PHE A 20 -3.26 -5.53 18.51
N SER A 21 -3.47 -5.64 17.19
CA SER A 21 -2.40 -5.64 16.20
C SER A 21 -1.92 -4.22 15.97
N ASP A 22 -0.61 -4.09 15.84
CA ASP A 22 0.06 -2.86 15.42
C ASP A 22 -0.38 -2.39 14.01
N VAL A 23 -0.86 -3.30 13.15
CA VAL A 23 -1.38 -2.98 11.82
C VAL A 23 -2.76 -2.34 11.86
N GLU A 24 -3.54 -2.55 12.94
CA GLU A 24 -4.91 -2.05 13.04
C GLU A 24 -4.99 -0.51 12.99
N CYS A 25 -3.93 0.17 13.44
CA CYS A 25 -3.83 1.63 13.38
C CYS A 25 -3.99 2.17 11.94
N ILE A 26 -3.52 1.42 10.94
CA ILE A 26 -3.56 1.84 9.53
C ILE A 26 -5.01 1.90 9.07
N PHE A 27 -5.84 0.92 9.46
CA PHE A 27 -7.26 0.88 9.12
C PHE A 27 -7.99 2.07 9.73
N HIS A 28 -7.82 2.30 11.04
CA HIS A 28 -8.49 3.39 11.75
C HIS A 28 -8.05 4.78 11.25
N LEU A 29 -6.76 4.95 10.95
CA LEU A 29 -6.24 6.20 10.36
C LEU A 29 -6.81 6.45 8.97
N TYR A 30 -6.84 5.42 8.12
CA TYR A 30 -7.38 5.50 6.77
C TYR A 30 -8.87 5.79 6.78
N GLU A 31 -9.66 5.10 7.60
CA GLU A 31 -11.10 5.31 7.71
C GLU A 31 -11.42 6.74 8.19
N LYS A 32 -10.65 7.25 9.16
CA LYS A 32 -10.93 8.55 9.77
C LYS A 32 -10.44 9.73 8.95
N PHE A 33 -9.30 9.60 8.27
CA PHE A 33 -8.61 10.75 7.65
C PHE A 33 -8.25 10.55 6.17
N GLY A 34 -8.52 9.38 5.59
CA GLY A 34 -8.08 9.02 4.25
C GLY A 34 -6.59 8.71 4.16
N ILE A 35 -6.13 8.35 2.96
CA ILE A 35 -4.77 7.85 2.76
C ILE A 35 -3.70 8.92 3.02
N GLU A 36 -3.94 10.17 2.62
CA GLU A 36 -2.94 11.24 2.75
C GLU A 36 -2.53 11.49 4.20
N GLU A 37 -3.50 11.65 5.09
CA GLU A 37 -3.24 11.86 6.51
C GLU A 37 -2.84 10.58 7.22
N CYS A 38 -3.37 9.43 6.80
CA CYS A 38 -2.88 8.15 7.31
C CYS A 38 -1.37 8.06 7.17
N ILE A 39 -0.84 8.29 5.96
CA ILE A 39 0.59 8.19 5.67
C ILE A 39 1.42 9.13 6.55
N LYS A 40 0.99 10.38 6.74
CA LYS A 40 1.71 11.37 7.55
C LYS A 40 1.86 10.95 9.01
N ASN A 41 0.94 10.13 9.50
CA ASN A 41 0.94 9.64 10.88
C ASN A 41 1.66 8.29 11.05
N LEU A 42 1.98 7.58 9.95
CA LEU A 42 2.70 6.31 10.03
C LEU A 42 4.20 6.53 10.22
N ASP A 43 4.64 6.48 11.48
CA ASP A 43 6.04 6.36 11.85
C ASP A 43 6.34 4.91 12.23
N GLY A 44 7.07 4.19 11.38
CA GLY A 44 7.37 2.78 11.58
C GLY A 44 8.01 2.08 10.37
N VAL A 45 8.23 0.77 10.53
CA VAL A 45 8.78 -0.11 9.50
C VAL A 45 7.68 -1.03 8.97
N PHE A 46 7.33 -0.89 7.70
CA PHE A 46 6.16 -1.54 7.13
C PHE A 46 6.20 -1.70 5.61
N ALA A 47 5.46 -2.71 5.15
CA ALA A 47 5.05 -2.88 3.77
C ALA A 47 3.67 -3.53 3.79
N PHE A 48 2.67 -2.91 3.18
CA PHE A 48 1.29 -3.41 3.21
C PHE A 48 0.59 -3.29 1.86
N CYS A 49 -0.46 -4.10 1.72
CA CYS A 49 -1.47 -4.01 0.68
C CYS A 49 -2.83 -4.19 1.37
N MET A 50 -3.73 -3.22 1.19
CA MET A 50 -5.05 -3.20 1.80
C MET A 50 -6.11 -3.01 0.72
N ILE A 51 -7.24 -3.70 0.86
CA ILE A 51 -8.38 -3.57 -0.04
C ILE A 51 -9.54 -2.98 0.77
N ASP A 52 -9.97 -1.79 0.38
CA ASP A 52 -11.22 -1.20 0.84
C ASP A 52 -12.34 -1.69 -0.08
N VAL A 53 -13.10 -2.68 0.40
CA VAL A 53 -14.20 -3.28 -0.37
C VAL A 53 -15.36 -2.30 -0.56
N PRO A 54 -15.87 -1.59 0.47
CA PRO A 54 -16.93 -0.59 0.31
C PRO A 54 -16.62 0.48 -0.73
N ASN A 55 -15.43 1.07 -0.69
CA ASN A 55 -15.04 2.15 -1.61
C ASN A 55 -14.34 1.64 -2.88
N ARG A 56 -14.15 0.33 -2.99
CA ARG A 56 -13.49 -0.35 -4.11
C ARG A 56 -12.11 0.25 -4.38
N LYS A 57 -11.28 0.33 -3.34
CA LYS A 57 -9.91 0.83 -3.44
C LYS A 57 -8.88 -0.24 -3.09
N VAL A 58 -7.72 -0.15 -3.71
CA VAL A 58 -6.52 -0.91 -3.32
C VAL A 58 -5.44 0.09 -2.91
N LEU A 59 -4.90 -0.09 -1.71
CA LEU A 59 -3.92 0.80 -1.10
C LEU A 59 -2.63 0.02 -0.87
N ILE A 60 -1.52 0.54 -1.36
CA ILE A 60 -0.20 -0.08 -1.20
C ILE A 60 0.73 0.95 -0.58
N GLY A 61 1.47 0.56 0.46
CA GLY A 61 2.38 1.44 1.16
C GLY A 61 3.67 0.75 1.55
N ARG A 62 4.79 1.47 1.49
CA ARG A 62 6.11 1.01 1.95
C ARG A 62 6.81 2.09 2.75
N ASP A 63 7.47 1.66 3.82
CA ASP A 63 8.18 2.57 4.74
C ASP A 63 9.25 3.41 4.04
N PRO A 64 9.58 4.62 4.56
CA PRO A 64 10.51 5.56 3.93
C PRO A 64 11.87 4.99 3.56
N TYR A 65 12.37 4.04 4.34
CA TYR A 65 13.69 3.44 4.15
C TYR A 65 13.63 2.09 3.43
N GLY A 66 12.43 1.58 3.16
CA GLY A 66 12.21 0.30 2.48
C GLY A 66 12.73 -0.89 3.25
N VAL A 67 12.71 -0.84 4.59
CA VAL A 67 13.26 -1.89 5.46
C VAL A 67 12.52 -3.21 5.24
N ARG A 68 11.19 -3.18 5.05
CA ARG A 68 10.44 -4.36 4.63
C ARG A 68 10.46 -4.50 3.11
N PRO A 69 10.78 -5.69 2.56
CA PRO A 69 10.73 -5.91 1.12
C PRO A 69 9.28 -5.93 0.63
N LEU A 70 9.05 -5.32 -0.52
CA LEU A 70 7.79 -5.33 -1.24
C LEU A 70 8.07 -5.25 -2.74
N PHE A 71 7.40 -6.09 -3.51
CA PHE A 71 7.53 -6.16 -4.96
C PHE A 71 6.15 -6.02 -5.59
N LYS A 72 6.12 -5.37 -6.76
CA LYS A 72 4.91 -5.11 -7.54
C LYS A 72 5.08 -5.58 -8.97
N VAL A 73 3.98 -6.06 -9.54
CA VAL A 73 3.77 -6.31 -10.96
C VAL A 73 2.46 -5.62 -11.32
N LEU A 74 2.48 -4.74 -12.33
CA LEU A 74 1.29 -4.10 -12.87
C LEU A 74 1.28 -4.32 -14.38
N SER A 75 0.29 -5.05 -14.87
CA SER A 75 0.10 -5.26 -16.30
C SER A 75 -0.48 -4.01 -16.96
N HIS A 76 -0.27 -3.86 -18.27
CA HIS A 76 -0.86 -2.73 -19.00
C HIS A 76 -2.39 -2.79 -19.01
N ASN A 77 -2.94 -3.99 -18.85
CA ASN A 77 -4.36 -4.23 -18.84
C ASN A 77 -5.02 -4.04 -17.46
N GLY A 78 -4.25 -3.72 -16.41
CA GLY A 78 -4.73 -3.41 -15.05
C GLY A 78 -4.68 -4.57 -14.05
N VAL A 79 -3.95 -5.66 -14.31
CA VAL A 79 -3.74 -6.74 -13.33
C VAL A 79 -2.60 -6.36 -12.40
N LEU A 80 -2.87 -6.34 -11.10
CA LEU A 80 -1.93 -5.99 -10.03
C LEU A 80 -1.55 -7.23 -9.22
N GLY A 81 -0.25 -7.46 -9.06
CA GLY A 81 0.31 -8.48 -8.19
C GLY A 81 1.29 -7.87 -7.20
N ILE A 82 1.20 -8.28 -5.93
CA ILE A 82 2.06 -7.79 -4.84
C ILE A 82 2.62 -8.98 -4.05
N CYS A 83 3.89 -8.93 -3.67
CA CYS A 83 4.49 -9.90 -2.75
C CYS A 83 5.61 -9.28 -1.90
N SER A 84 5.88 -9.91 -0.76
CA SER A 84 7.04 -9.58 0.10
C SER A 84 8.36 -10.17 -0.42
N GLU A 85 8.31 -11.20 -1.28
CA GLU A 85 9.50 -11.88 -1.81
C GLU A 85 9.41 -12.08 -3.33
N ALA A 86 10.45 -11.66 -4.05
CA ALA A 86 10.53 -11.77 -5.50
C ALA A 86 10.36 -13.20 -6.04
N LYS A 87 10.80 -14.23 -5.28
CA LYS A 87 10.84 -15.62 -5.73
C LYS A 87 9.56 -16.42 -5.45
N GLY A 88 8.75 -16.02 -4.46
CA GLY A 88 7.80 -16.93 -3.81
C GLY A 88 6.45 -17.14 -4.50
N SER A 89 5.96 -16.19 -5.30
CA SER A 89 4.58 -16.26 -5.86
C SER A 89 4.40 -15.47 -7.17
N LEU A 90 5.17 -14.40 -7.39
CA LEU A 90 4.92 -13.49 -8.51
C LEU A 90 5.36 -14.03 -9.89
N THR A 91 6.26 -15.02 -9.97
CA THR A 91 6.55 -15.74 -11.22
C THR A 91 5.30 -16.49 -11.73
N ALA A 92 4.45 -16.98 -10.83
CA ALA A 92 3.18 -17.60 -11.22
C ALA A 92 2.19 -16.56 -11.74
N ILE A 93 2.14 -15.38 -11.10
CA ILE A 93 1.33 -14.24 -11.56
C ILE A 93 1.81 -13.74 -12.93
N GLN A 94 3.12 -13.58 -13.14
CA GLN A 94 3.70 -13.25 -14.45
C GLN A 94 3.30 -14.25 -15.54
N LYS A 95 3.27 -15.55 -15.23
CA LYS A 95 2.80 -16.59 -16.16
C LYS A 95 1.30 -16.52 -16.42
N GLN A 96 0.50 -16.19 -15.41
CA GLN A 96 -0.96 -16.04 -15.52
C GLN A 96 -1.39 -14.79 -16.30
N ILE A 97 -0.53 -13.77 -16.41
CA ILE A 97 -0.81 -12.56 -17.20
C ILE A 97 -0.63 -12.81 -18.73
N ASN A 98 -0.62 -14.07 -19.18
CA ASN A 98 -0.77 -14.49 -20.59
C ASN A 98 0.06 -13.68 -21.62
N GLY A 99 1.38 -13.87 -21.61
CA GLY A 99 2.24 -13.43 -22.71
C GLY A 99 2.61 -11.94 -22.71
N GLU A 100 2.12 -11.15 -21.75
CA GLU A 100 2.68 -9.83 -21.49
C GLU A 100 4.01 -9.97 -20.73
N HIS A 101 5.06 -9.32 -21.23
CA HIS A 101 6.28 -9.12 -20.47
C HIS A 101 6.00 -8.13 -19.33
N VAL A 102 5.49 -8.64 -18.20
CA VAL A 102 5.27 -7.80 -17.02
C VAL A 102 6.54 -7.74 -16.19
N LYS A 103 7.04 -6.52 -16.00
CA LYS A 103 8.27 -6.29 -15.26
C LYS A 103 8.00 -6.44 -13.76
N LEU A 104 8.75 -7.34 -13.12
CA LEU A 104 8.79 -7.43 -11.66
C LEU A 104 9.69 -6.32 -11.15
N GLU A 105 9.14 -5.42 -10.34
CA GLU A 105 9.90 -4.31 -9.80
C GLU A 105 9.79 -4.27 -8.27
N PRO A 106 10.88 -3.96 -7.56
CA PRO A 106 10.79 -3.57 -6.16
C PRO A 106 9.84 -2.37 -6.06
N PHE A 107 8.84 -2.46 -5.18
CA PHE A 107 7.97 -1.32 -4.90
C PHE A 107 8.80 -0.24 -4.19
N PRO A 108 8.85 1.01 -4.67
CA PRO A 108 9.86 1.95 -4.18
C PRO A 108 9.69 2.29 -2.67
N PRO A 109 10.80 2.49 -1.93
CA PRO A 109 10.74 2.98 -0.55
C PRO A 109 9.98 4.31 -0.45
N GLY A 110 9.33 4.54 0.69
CA GLY A 110 8.60 5.78 0.97
C GLY A 110 7.51 6.09 -0.05
N THR A 111 6.93 5.07 -0.67
CA THR A 111 5.92 5.26 -1.71
C THR A 111 4.59 4.74 -1.23
N PHE A 112 3.53 5.43 -1.64
CA PHE A 112 2.16 5.01 -1.43
C PHE A 112 1.38 5.17 -2.73
N GLU A 113 0.57 4.16 -3.03
CA GLU A 113 -0.25 4.12 -4.22
C GLU A 113 -1.69 3.76 -3.84
N GLU A 114 -2.64 4.49 -4.39
CA GLU A 114 -4.07 4.17 -4.33
C GLU A 114 -4.59 3.86 -5.73
N TYR A 115 -5.35 2.79 -5.84
CA TYR A 115 -6.00 2.36 -7.07
C TYR A 115 -7.52 2.23 -6.89
N ASP A 116 -8.27 2.53 -7.94
CA ASP A 116 -9.66 2.10 -8.09
C ASP A 116 -9.71 0.62 -8.48
N LEU A 117 -10.55 -0.16 -7.81
CA LEU A 117 -10.86 -1.55 -8.12
C LEU A 117 -12.09 -1.63 -9.04
N LEU A 118 -11.84 -1.93 -10.31
CA LEU A 118 -12.84 -2.03 -11.38
C LEU A 118 -13.68 -3.31 -11.26
N GLU A 119 -14.83 -3.37 -11.95
CA GLU A 119 -15.81 -4.47 -11.78
C GLU A 119 -15.28 -5.81 -12.26
N ASN A 120 -14.36 -5.75 -13.21
CA ASN A 120 -13.64 -6.90 -13.75
C ASN A 120 -12.46 -7.34 -12.85
N GLY A 121 -12.33 -6.79 -11.64
CA GLY A 121 -11.26 -7.10 -10.69
C GLY A 121 -9.90 -6.47 -11.02
N LYS A 122 -9.83 -5.62 -12.04
CA LYS A 122 -8.60 -4.91 -12.42
C LYS A 122 -8.49 -3.58 -11.70
N VAL A 123 -7.31 -2.97 -11.74
CA VAL A 123 -7.02 -1.74 -11.03
C VAL A 123 -6.68 -0.58 -11.97
N LYS A 124 -6.99 0.64 -11.53
CA LYS A 124 -6.55 1.88 -12.15
C LYS A 124 -5.90 2.78 -11.11
N LEU A 125 -4.65 3.21 -11.33
CA LEU A 125 -3.94 4.08 -10.41
C LEU A 125 -4.62 5.45 -10.33
N VAL A 126 -4.85 5.92 -9.11
CA VAL A 126 -5.52 7.21 -8.81
C VAL A 126 -4.51 8.16 -8.17
N ILE A 127 -3.81 7.68 -7.14
CA ILE A 127 -2.89 8.48 -6.33
C ILE A 127 -1.53 7.81 -6.31
N LEU A 128 -0.47 8.59 -6.52
CA LEU A 128 0.91 8.20 -6.28
C LEU A 128 1.57 9.27 -5.40
N MET A 129 2.03 8.85 -4.22
CA MET A 129 2.67 9.71 -3.23
C MET A 129 4.07 9.22 -2.89
N PHE A 130 5.01 10.15 -2.77
CA PHE A 130 6.37 9.91 -2.31
C PHE A 130 6.66 10.65 -1.01
N ILE A 131 7.31 9.96 -0.07
CA ILE A 131 7.79 10.44 1.22
C ILE A 131 9.30 10.65 1.13
N PHE A 132 9.73 11.91 1.11
CA PHE A 132 11.15 12.28 1.09
C PHE A 132 11.51 13.10 2.33
N LYS A 133 12.12 12.48 3.36
CA LYS A 133 12.74 13.20 4.50
C LYS A 133 11.88 14.39 5.02
N ASN A 134 10.60 14.16 5.26
CA ASN A 134 9.56 15.13 5.69
C ASN A 134 8.94 16.04 4.61
N LEU A 135 9.27 15.86 3.33
CA LEU A 135 8.56 16.44 2.19
C LEU A 135 7.67 15.40 1.53
N PHE A 136 6.40 15.74 1.31
CA PHE A 136 5.43 14.95 0.57
C PHE A 136 5.33 15.49 -0.85
N LEU A 137 5.60 14.64 -1.84
CA LEU A 137 5.29 14.94 -3.23
C LEU A 137 4.11 14.07 -3.65
N MET A 138 2.96 14.70 -3.88
CA MET A 138 1.78 14.04 -4.40
C MET A 138 1.66 14.31 -5.89
N ILE A 139 1.54 13.24 -6.67
CA ILE A 139 1.17 13.31 -8.09
C ILE A 139 -0.27 12.81 -8.17
N ILE A 140 -1.21 13.73 -8.32
CA ILE A 140 -2.58 13.40 -8.70
C ILE A 140 -2.55 13.12 -10.20
N LEU A 141 -2.87 11.89 -10.58
CA LEU A 141 -3.07 11.56 -11.99
C LEU A 141 -4.49 12.01 -12.37
N ALA A 142 -4.59 13.21 -12.94
CA ALA A 142 -5.82 13.64 -13.59
C ALA A 142 -6.07 12.73 -14.80
N ILE A 143 -7.27 12.15 -14.86
CA ILE A 143 -7.76 11.32 -15.97
C ILE A 143 -8.03 12.21 -17.18
#